data_AF-A0A1V2WA31-F1
#
_entry.id   AF-A0A1V2WA31-F1
#
_cell.length_a   1.000
_cell.length_b   1.000
_cell.length_c   1.000
_cell.angle_alpha   90.00
_cell.angle_beta   90.00
_cell.angle_gamma   90.00
#
_symmetry.space_group_name_H-M   'P 1'
#
loop_
_entity.id
_entity.type
_entity.pdbx_description
1 polymer ?
#
loop_
_entity_poly.entity_id
_entity_poly.type
_entity_poly.pdbx_seq_one_letter_code
_entity_poly.pdbx_strand_id
1 'polypeptide(L)'
;MSRESEWLEFVLHDDFPNDVEFLEGSAENHVIVKWEIVGADDTFRRNAPFVIVIDRQAIDLHDASNSRGQTRIERRVRELVEHRRQHYAPDGPVDVAIPFIVEIDEGDL
;
A
#
# COMPACT_ATOMS: atom_id res chain seq x y z
N MET A 1 3.41 -1.14 15.43
CA MET A 1 3.28 -0.72 14.04
C MET A 1 4.15 0.51 13.88
N SER A 2 4.84 0.61 12.75
CA SER A 2 5.66 1.76 12.37
C SER A 2 4.76 2.94 12.03
N ARG A 3 5.30 4.16 12.11
CA ARG A 3 4.59 5.39 11.68
C ARG A 3 4.12 5.25 10.24
N GLU A 4 4.94 4.66 9.38
CA GLU A 4 4.69 4.44 7.97
C GLU A 4 3.50 3.48 7.76
N SER A 5 3.47 2.36 8.48
CA SER A 5 2.35 1.39 8.41
C SER A 5 1.06 1.96 8.97
N GLU A 6 1.11 2.68 10.11
CA GLU A 6 -0.08 3.30 10.72
C GLU A 6 -0.66 4.39 9.83
N TRP A 7 0.20 5.21 9.22
CA TRP A 7 -0.23 6.26 8.31
C TRP A 7 -0.82 5.67 7.03
N LEU A 8 -0.16 4.68 6.41
CA LEU A 8 -0.70 4.03 5.22
C LEU A 8 -2.01 3.29 5.51
N GLU A 9 -2.14 2.65 6.67
CA GLU A 9 -3.41 2.06 7.10
C GLU A 9 -4.50 3.14 7.18
N PHE A 10 -4.25 4.25 7.88
CA PHE A 10 -5.22 5.35 7.96
C PHE A 10 -5.62 5.89 6.58
N VAL A 11 -4.65 6.07 5.68
CA VAL A 11 -4.91 6.63 4.36
C VAL A 11 -5.62 5.65 3.44
N LEU A 12 -5.26 4.36 3.47
CA LEU A 12 -5.63 3.38 2.45
C LEU A 12 -6.59 2.28 2.92
N HIS A 13 -6.98 2.25 4.21
CA HIS A 13 -7.81 1.16 4.75
C HIS A 13 -9.08 0.90 3.90
N ASP A 14 -9.78 1.96 3.51
CA ASP A 14 -11.02 1.87 2.71
C ASP A 14 -10.78 1.47 1.24
N ASP A 15 -9.53 1.51 0.76
CA ASP A 15 -9.15 1.20 -0.63
C ASP A 15 -8.83 -0.30 -0.83
N PHE A 16 -8.75 -1.07 0.26
CA PHE A 16 -8.46 -2.51 0.27
C PHE A 16 -9.61 -3.33 0.86
N PRO A 17 -9.61 -4.66 0.69
CA PRO A 17 -10.59 -5.54 1.34
C PRO A 17 -10.56 -5.44 2.87
N ASN A 18 -11.67 -5.83 3.53
CA ASN A 18 -11.85 -5.64 4.97
C ASN A 18 -10.84 -6.38 5.86
N ASP A 19 -10.20 -7.43 5.33
CA ASP A 19 -9.20 -8.28 5.98
C ASP A 19 -7.76 -7.83 5.65
N VAL A 20 -7.59 -6.63 5.11
CA VAL A 20 -6.27 -6.07 4.84
C VAL A 20 -5.47 -5.82 6.11
N GLU A 21 -4.19 -6.16 6.05
CA GLU A 21 -3.19 -5.89 7.07
C GLU A 21 -2.04 -5.07 6.48
N PHE A 22 -1.65 -4.01 7.19
CA PHE A 22 -0.48 -3.18 6.88
C PHE A 22 0.65 -3.54 7.84
N LEU A 23 1.64 -4.27 7.34
CA LEU A 23 2.72 -4.83 8.16
C LEU A 23 4.03 -4.12 7.89
N GLU A 24 4.87 -4.02 8.92
CA GLU A 24 6.24 -3.54 8.79
C GLU A 24 7.06 -4.49 7.90
N GLY A 25 7.74 -3.93 6.91
CA GLY A 25 8.69 -4.64 6.07
C GLY A 25 10.07 -4.78 6.73
N SER A 26 11.01 -5.38 5.99
CA SER A 26 12.39 -5.55 6.47
C SER A 26 13.21 -4.25 6.48
N ALA A 27 12.77 -3.21 5.76
CA ALA A 27 13.35 -1.88 5.77
C ALA A 27 12.34 -0.89 6.35
N GLU A 28 12.81 0.18 6.99
CA GLU A 28 11.98 1.06 7.80
C GLU A 28 10.90 1.82 7.00
N ASN A 29 11.09 1.99 5.69
CA ASN A 29 10.17 2.65 4.78
C ASN A 29 9.30 1.65 3.98
N HIS A 30 9.44 0.35 4.24
CA HIS A 30 8.70 -0.69 3.54
C HIS A 30 7.48 -1.08 4.36
N VAL A 31 6.30 -0.98 3.76
CA VAL A 31 5.04 -1.48 4.31
C VAL A 31 4.53 -2.59 3.41
N ILE A 32 4.39 -3.77 3.98
CA ILE A 32 3.84 -4.94 3.29
C ILE A 32 2.33 -4.91 3.49
N VAL A 33 1.58 -4.86 2.39
CA VAL A 33 0.12 -4.91 2.39
C VAL A 33 -0.31 -6.33 2.07
N LYS A 34 -1.08 -6.95 2.96
CA LYS A 34 -1.58 -8.32 2.80
C LYS A 34 -3.08 -8.36 2.97
N TRP A 35 -3.76 -9.18 2.18
CA TRP A 35 -5.17 -9.53 2.35
C TRP A 35 -5.38 -10.93 1.77
N GLU A 36 -6.46 -11.60 2.15
CA GLU A 36 -6.83 -12.90 1.62
C GLU A 36 -7.29 -12.77 0.17
N ILE A 37 -6.76 -13.66 -0.68
CA ILE A 37 -7.15 -13.74 -2.07
C ILE A 37 -7.75 -15.12 -2.28
N VAL A 38 -9.07 -15.16 -2.40
CA VAL A 38 -9.84 -16.37 -2.69
C VAL A 38 -9.89 -16.54 -4.20
N GLY A 39 -9.27 -17.60 -4.71
CA GLY A 39 -9.32 -17.92 -6.13
C GLY A 39 -10.70 -18.43 -6.55
N ALA A 40 -10.95 -18.49 -7.86
CA ALA A 40 -12.22 -18.96 -8.43
C ALA A 40 -12.67 -20.37 -7.98
N ASP A 41 -11.76 -21.16 -7.42
CA ASP A 41 -12.02 -22.53 -6.92
C ASP A 41 -12.22 -22.59 -5.40
N ASP A 42 -12.54 -21.47 -4.74
CA ASP A 42 -12.64 -21.33 -3.27
C ASP A 42 -11.36 -21.73 -2.52
N THR A 43 -10.22 -21.72 -3.20
CA THR A 43 -8.90 -22.01 -2.63
C THR A 43 -8.14 -20.72 -2.34
N PHE A 44 -7.51 -20.65 -1.17
CA PHE A 44 -6.61 -19.55 -0.82
C PHE A 44 -5.42 -19.52 -1.77
N ARG A 45 -5.25 -18.41 -2.49
CA ARG A 45 -4.10 -18.20 -3.36
C ARG A 45 -3.09 -17.32 -2.65
N ARG A 46 -1.84 -17.77 -2.62
CA ARG A 46 -0.72 -16.89 -2.31
C ARG A 46 -0.34 -16.17 -3.60
N ASN A 47 -0.30 -14.86 -3.56
CA ASN A 47 0.25 -14.06 -4.65
C ASN A 47 1.58 -13.46 -4.23
N ALA A 48 2.24 -12.83 -5.20
CA ALA A 48 3.30 -11.88 -4.94
C ALA A 48 2.90 -10.94 -3.80
N PRO A 49 3.71 -10.77 -2.74
CA PRO A 49 3.43 -9.78 -1.71
C PRO A 49 3.26 -8.39 -2.35
N PHE A 50 2.21 -7.67 -1.99
CA PHE A 50 2.04 -6.27 -2.37
C PHE A 50 2.81 -5.41 -1.36
N VAL A 51 3.80 -4.66 -1.81
CA VAL A 51 4.66 -3.85 -0.94
C VAL A 51 4.55 -2.39 -1.35
N ILE A 52 4.18 -1.53 -0.42
CA ILE A 52 4.23 -0.09 -0.58
C ILE A 52 5.50 0.40 0.11
N VAL A 53 6.38 1.05 -0.64
CA VAL A 53 7.53 1.75 -0.10
C VAL A 53 7.18 3.22 -0.08
N ILE A 54 7.19 3.85 1.10
CA ILE A 54 6.87 5.27 1.23
C ILE A 54 8.04 6.04 1.82
N ASP A 55 8.45 7.12 1.15
CA ASP A 55 9.45 8.03 1.71
C ASP A 55 8.89 8.72 2.97
N ARG A 56 9.70 8.79 4.02
CA ARG A 56 9.37 9.54 5.23
C ARG A 56 9.08 11.00 4.94
N GLN A 57 9.74 11.57 3.94
CA GLN A 57 9.52 12.97 3.54
C GLN A 57 8.08 13.22 3.07
N ALA A 58 7.42 12.22 2.47
CA ALA A 58 6.01 12.32 2.10
C ALA A 58 5.10 12.45 3.34
N ILE A 59 5.40 11.69 4.40
CA ILE A 59 4.67 11.74 5.67
C ILE A 59 4.97 13.05 6.41
N ASP A 60 6.23 13.49 6.42
CA ASP A 60 6.62 14.76 7.02
C ASP A 60 5.95 15.96 6.31
N LEU A 61 5.81 15.91 4.98
CA LEU A 61 5.08 16.91 4.20
C LEU A 61 3.58 16.93 4.54
N HIS A 62 2.98 15.77 4.77
CA HIS A 62 1.59 15.65 5.23
C HIS A 62 1.42 16.27 6.62
N ASP A 63 2.28 15.91 7.58
CA ASP A 63 2.20 16.41 8.95
C ASP A 63 2.45 17.92 9.05
N ALA A 64 3.32 18.47 8.20
CA ALA A 64 3.58 19.91 8.12
C ALA A 64 2.50 20.70 7.39
N SER A 65 1.59 20.03 6.67
CA SER A 65 0.54 20.67 5.87
C SER A 65 -0.67 21.09 6.71
N ASN A 66 -1.42 22.07 6.21
CA ASN A 66 -2.76 22.34 6.73
C ASN A 66 -3.75 21.25 6.27
N SER A 67 -4.97 21.23 6.83
CA SER A 67 -5.97 20.19 6.54
C SER A 67 -6.26 20.03 5.04
N ARG A 68 -6.23 21.12 4.26
CA ARG A 68 -6.43 21.04 2.80
C ARG A 68 -5.25 20.37 2.10
N GLY A 69 -4.02 20.65 2.55
CA GLY A 69 -2.81 20.00 2.06
C GLY A 69 -2.78 18.51 2.41
N GLN A 70 -3.12 18.17 3.66
CA GLN A 70 -3.26 16.80 4.12
C GLN A 70 -4.23 16.00 3.25
N THR A 71 -5.46 16.47 3.08
CA THR A 71 -6.44 15.80 2.20
C THR A 71 -5.97 15.69 0.75
N ARG A 72 -5.21 16.67 0.24
CA ARG A 72 -4.64 16.59 -1.11
C ARG A 72 -3.61 15.47 -1.22
N ILE A 73 -2.71 15.37 -0.24
CA ILE A 73 -1.65 14.35 -0.20
C ILE A 73 -2.27 12.96 -0.05
N GLU A 74 -3.21 12.78 0.89
CA GLU A 74 -3.94 11.52 1.10
C GLU A 74 -4.62 11.04 -0.18
N ARG A 75 -5.37 11.93 -0.85
CA ARG A 75 -6.01 11.61 -2.13
C ARG A 75 -4.98 11.24 -3.20
N ARG A 76 -3.85 11.94 -3.26
CA ARG A 76 -2.81 11.67 -4.24
C ARG A 76 -2.18 10.30 -4.04
N VAL A 77 -1.93 9.92 -2.79
CA VAL A 77 -1.44 8.58 -2.41
C VAL A 77 -2.44 7.50 -2.83
N ARG A 78 -3.73 7.69 -2.55
CA ARG A 78 -4.81 6.78 -2.99
C ARG A 78 -4.79 6.60 -4.51
N GLU A 79 -4.77 7.70 -5.27
CA GLU A 79 -4.72 7.67 -6.74
C GLU A 79 -3.50 6.90 -7.28
N LEU A 80 -2.32 7.10 -6.68
CA LEU A 80 -1.09 6.41 -7.10
C LEU A 80 -1.15 4.91 -6.83
N VAL A 81 -1.62 4.53 -5.63
CA VAL A 81 -1.76 3.12 -5.25
C VAL A 81 -2.81 2.45 -6.12
N GLU A 82 -3.97 3.07 -6.34
CA GLU A 82 -5.03 2.54 -7.20
C GLU A 82 -4.53 2.33 -8.63
N HIS A 83 -3.93 3.37 -9.23
CA HIS A 83 -3.41 3.31 -10.59
C HIS A 83 -2.34 2.22 -10.76
N ARG A 84 -1.41 2.09 -9.81
CA ARG A 84 -0.35 1.07 -9.88
C ARG A 84 -0.92 -0.33 -9.59
N ARG A 85 -1.88 -0.46 -8.67
CA ARG A 85 -2.56 -1.72 -8.36
C ARG A 85 -3.30 -2.31 -9.56
N GLN A 86 -3.71 -1.54 -10.55
CA GLN A 86 -4.27 -2.09 -11.81
C GLN A 86 -3.31 -3.05 -12.52
N HIS A 87 -2.01 -2.97 -12.25
CA HIS A 87 -0.98 -3.86 -12.79
C HIS A 87 -0.66 -5.05 -11.87
N TYR A 88 -1.23 -5.06 -10.67
CA TYR A 88 -1.19 -6.20 -9.77
C TYR A 88 -2.27 -7.20 -10.18
N ALA A 89 -1.87 -8.44 -10.47
CA ALA A 89 -2.78 -9.51 -10.85
C ALA A 89 -3.07 -10.42 -9.64
N PRO A 90 -4.14 -10.16 -8.85
CA PRO A 90 -4.49 -11.01 -7.71
C PRO A 90 -4.93 -12.42 -8.15
N ASP A 91 -5.39 -12.61 -9.38
CA ASP A 91 -5.69 -13.94 -9.92
C ASP A 91 -4.50 -14.56 -10.68
N GLY A 92 -3.30 -13.99 -10.48
CA GLY A 92 -2.06 -14.44 -11.09
C GLY A 92 -1.59 -15.83 -10.62
N PRO A 93 -0.39 -16.25 -11.06
CA PRO A 93 0.17 -17.53 -10.67
C PRO A 93 0.35 -17.64 -9.14
N VAL A 94 0.04 -18.83 -8.58
CA VAL A 94 0.04 -19.09 -7.13
C VAL A 94 1.44 -19.06 -6.47
N ASP A 95 2.51 -19.06 -7.28
CA ASP A 95 3.90 -19.15 -6.82
C ASP A 95 4.78 -17.98 -7.32
N VAL A 96 4.26 -16.75 -7.30
CA VAL A 96 5.10 -15.58 -7.60
C VAL A 96 5.89 -15.18 -6.36
N ALA A 97 7.18 -15.53 -6.34
CA ALA A 97 8.09 -15.20 -5.23
C ALA A 97 8.51 -13.71 -5.18
N ILE A 98 8.33 -12.98 -6.28
CA ILE A 98 8.77 -11.59 -6.41
C ILE A 98 7.66 -10.65 -5.92
N PRO A 99 7.93 -9.73 -4.98
CA PRO A 99 6.93 -8.77 -4.53
C PRO A 99 6.54 -7.79 -5.65
N PHE A 100 5.28 -7.37 -5.65
CA PHE A 100 4.81 -6.23 -6.44
C PHE A 100 5.03 -4.95 -5.62
N ILE A 101 5.93 -4.09 -6.09
CA ILE A 101 6.38 -2.92 -5.31
C ILE A 101 5.76 -1.64 -5.87
N VAL A 102 5.25 -0.81 -4.97
CA VAL A 102 4.73 0.53 -5.24
C VAL A 102 5.56 1.54 -4.44
N GLU A 103 6.37 2.35 -5.12
CA GLU A 103 7.26 3.33 -4.48
C GLU A 103 6.66 4.73 -4.51
N ILE A 104 6.36 5.33 -3.35
CA ILE A 104 5.78 6.66 -3.23
C ILE A 104 6.83 7.59 -2.62
N ASP A 105 7.27 8.58 -3.38
CA ASP A 105 8.21 9.60 -2.93
C ASP A 105 7.55 10.99 -2.83
N GLU A 106 8.28 12.00 -2.35
CA GLU A 106 7.79 13.38 -2.30
C GLU A 106 7.51 13.96 -3.69
N GLY A 107 8.29 13.56 -4.70
CA GLY A 107 8.13 14.05 -6.09
C GLY A 107 6.81 13.61 -6.73
N ASP A 108 6.20 12.56 -6.22
CA ASP A 108 4.90 12.05 -6.62
C ASP A 108 3.68 12.87 -6.07
N LEU A 109 3.89 13.73 -5.06
CA LEU A 109 2.85 14.43 -4.25
C LEU A 109 2.57 15.90 -4.64
#